data_AF-A0A2N5AJ86-F1
#
_entry.id   AF-A0A2N5AJ86-F1
#
_cell.length_a   1.000
_cell.length_b   1.000
_cell.length_c   1.000
_cell.angle_alpha   90.00
_cell.angle_beta   90.00
_cell.angle_gamma   90.00
#
_symmetry.space_group_name_H-M   'P 1'
#
loop_
_entity.id
_entity.type
_entity.pdbx_description
1 polymer ?
#
loop_
_entity_poly.entity_id
_entity_poly.type
_entity_poly.pdbx_seq_one_letter_code
_entity_poly.pdbx_strand_id
1 'polypeptide(L)'
;MTFSLFGDKFTRHSGITRLMEDLNDGLRTPGAIMLGGGNPAQIPEMNDYFQQLLSDMLDNGKALDALCNYDGPQGKSELLSLLANMLRDELGWEIEPQN
;
A
#
# COMPACT_ATOMS: atom_id res chain seq x y z
N MET A 1 -4.97 -31.27 -10.21
CA MET A 1 -3.98 -31.14 -9.13
C MET A 1 -4.69 -31.39 -7.82
N THR A 2 -4.06 -32.09 -6.88
CA THR A 2 -4.61 -32.29 -5.54
C THR A 2 -4.08 -31.18 -4.65
N PHE A 3 -4.96 -30.31 -4.15
CA PHE A 3 -4.57 -29.25 -3.23
C PHE A 3 -4.75 -29.67 -1.78
N SER A 4 -4.12 -28.94 -0.86
CA SER A 4 -4.45 -29.02 0.55
C SER A 4 -5.83 -28.40 0.80
N LEU A 5 -6.44 -28.68 1.95
CA LEU A 5 -7.69 -28.03 2.36
C LEU A 5 -7.59 -26.50 2.36
N PHE A 6 -6.42 -25.96 2.68
CA PHE A 6 -6.14 -24.53 2.59
C PHE A 6 -6.18 -24.06 1.13
N GLY A 7 -5.48 -24.75 0.22
CA GLY A 7 -5.51 -24.43 -1.21
C GLY A 7 -6.93 -24.47 -1.78
N ASP A 8 -7.68 -25.53 -1.47
CA ASP A 8 -9.08 -25.69 -1.90
C ASP A 8 -10.00 -24.58 -1.38
N LYS A 9 -9.69 -23.96 -0.23
CA LYS A 9 -10.48 -22.83 0.27
C LYS A 9 -10.33 -21.60 -0.61
N PHE A 10 -9.12 -21.30 -1.07
CA PHE A 10 -8.82 -20.08 -1.84
C PHE A 10 -8.98 -20.24 -3.36
N THR A 11 -9.06 -21.47 -3.86
CA THR A 11 -9.32 -21.75 -5.29
C THR A 11 -10.80 -21.89 -5.63
N ARG A 12 -11.70 -21.88 -4.64
CA ARG A 12 -13.15 -21.93 -4.87
C ARG A 12 -13.67 -20.62 -5.45
N HIS A 13 -14.59 -20.73 -6.42
CA HIS A 13 -15.37 -19.58 -6.84
C HIS A 13 -16.34 -19.15 -5.73
N SER A 14 -16.16 -17.93 -5.27
CA SER A 14 -17.12 -17.22 -4.41
C SER A 14 -17.75 -16.05 -5.18
N GLY A 15 -18.83 -15.49 -4.64
CA GLY A 15 -19.42 -14.28 -5.23
C GLY A 15 -18.44 -13.11 -5.32
N ILE A 16 -17.59 -12.94 -4.28
CA ILE A 16 -16.56 -11.91 -4.26
C ILE A 16 -15.48 -12.19 -5.31
N THR A 17 -15.05 -13.44 -5.46
CA THR A 17 -14.04 -13.82 -6.47
C THR A 17 -14.51 -13.45 -7.88
N ARG A 18 -15.77 -13.76 -8.22
CA ARG A 18 -16.35 -13.40 -9.53
C ARG A 18 -16.47 -11.88 -9.72
N LEU A 19 -16.89 -11.16 -8.69
CA LEU A 19 -16.94 -9.69 -8.75
C LEU A 19 -15.56 -9.07 -9.03
N MET A 20 -14.51 -9.60 -8.40
CA MET A 20 -13.15 -9.12 -8.65
C MET A 20 -12.63 -9.46 -10.05
N GLU A 21 -13.04 -10.60 -10.62
CA GLU A 21 -12.79 -10.97 -12.02
C GLU A 21 -13.45 -9.92 -12.95
N ASP A 22 -14.75 -9.64 -12.75
CA ASP A 22 -15.49 -8.65 -13.54
C ASP A 22 -14.90 -7.23 -13.44
N LEU A 23 -14.47 -6.80 -12.24
CA LEU A 23 -13.82 -5.49 -12.03
C LEU A 23 -12.49 -5.37 -12.80
N ASN A 24 -11.67 -6.43 -12.81
CA ASN A 24 -10.42 -6.44 -13.55
C ASN A 24 -10.67 -6.44 -15.07
N ASP A 25 -11.66 -7.18 -15.55
CA ASP A 25 -12.02 -7.20 -16.97
C ASP A 25 -12.60 -5.84 -17.40
N GLY A 26 -13.39 -5.20 -16.54
CA GLY A 26 -13.88 -3.83 -16.74
C GLY A 26 -12.75 -2.80 -16.86
N LEU A 27 -11.71 -2.88 -16.03
CA LEU A 27 -10.54 -1.99 -16.09
C LEU A 27 -9.79 -2.07 -17.43
N ARG A 28 -9.83 -3.23 -18.10
CA ARG A 28 -9.12 -3.47 -19.37
C ARG A 28 -9.99 -3.20 -20.59
N THR A 29 -11.29 -3.05 -20.41
CA THR A 29 -12.27 -2.90 -21.49
C THR A 29 -12.39 -1.42 -21.89
N PRO A 30 -12.02 -1.04 -23.14
CA PRO A 30 -12.17 0.34 -23.59
C PRO A 30 -13.64 0.79 -23.56
N GLY A 31 -13.89 1.98 -23.02
CA GLY A 31 -15.24 2.56 -22.92
C GLY A 31 -16.06 2.06 -21.73
N ALA A 32 -15.55 1.15 -20.90
CA ALA A 32 -16.18 0.82 -19.63
C ALA A 32 -16.14 2.04 -18.69
N ILE A 33 -17.26 2.31 -18.01
CA ILE A 33 -17.35 3.36 -16.99
C ILE A 33 -17.00 2.73 -15.63
N MET A 34 -15.76 2.95 -15.17
CA MET A 34 -15.25 2.34 -13.94
C MET A 34 -15.64 3.14 -12.70
N LEU A 35 -16.71 2.70 -12.01
CA LEU A 35 -17.17 3.27 -10.73
C LEU A 35 -17.14 2.27 -9.56
N GLY A 36 -16.69 1.03 -9.82
CA GLY A 36 -16.65 -0.05 -8.82
C GLY A 36 -15.30 -0.24 -8.11
N GLY A 37 -14.28 0.55 -8.47
CA GLY A 37 -12.93 0.41 -7.93
C GLY A 37 -12.70 1.23 -6.65
N GLY A 38 -11.66 0.88 -5.90
CA GLY A 38 -11.23 1.58 -4.68
C GLY A 38 -9.93 2.37 -4.82
N ASN A 39 -9.43 2.56 -6.05
CA ASN A 39 -8.20 3.33 -6.27
C ASN A 39 -8.45 4.81 -5.94
N PRO A 40 -7.53 5.49 -5.24
CA PRO A 40 -7.66 6.91 -4.96
C PRO A 40 -7.60 7.75 -6.23
N ALA A 41 -8.11 8.99 -6.14
CA ALA A 41 -8.01 9.96 -7.22
C ALA A 41 -6.54 10.39 -7.45
N GLN A 42 -6.24 10.74 -8.70
CA GLN A 42 -4.98 11.40 -9.07
C GLN A 42 -5.13 12.91 -8.84
N ILE A 43 -4.80 13.36 -7.63
CA ILE A 43 -4.87 14.77 -7.24
C ILE A 43 -3.57 15.47 -7.69
N PRO A 44 -3.63 16.48 -8.58
CA PRO A 44 -2.43 17.10 -9.16
C PRO A 44 -1.40 17.58 -8.12
N GLU A 45 -1.87 18.23 -7.07
CA GLU A 45 -1.02 18.80 -6.02
C GLU A 45 -0.29 17.71 -5.23
N MET A 46 -0.94 16.56 -5.01
CA MET A 46 -0.30 15.41 -4.37
C MET A 46 0.71 14.75 -5.29
N ASN A 47 0.42 14.68 -6.60
CA ASN A 47 1.35 14.14 -7.59
C ASN A 47 2.63 14.99 -7.67
N ASP A 48 2.50 16.31 -7.71
CA ASP A 48 3.63 17.23 -7.72
C ASP A 48 4.48 17.09 -6.44
N TYR A 49 3.82 17.00 -5.27
CA TYR A 49 4.49 16.75 -4.00
C TYR A 49 5.29 15.45 -3.99
N PHE A 50 4.67 14.33 -4.44
CA PHE A 50 5.35 13.04 -4.44
C PHE A 50 6.50 12.99 -5.47
N GLN A 51 6.37 13.66 -6.61
CA GLN A 51 7.47 13.76 -7.58
C GLN A 51 8.68 14.46 -6.96
N GLN A 52 8.47 15.61 -6.31
CA GLN A 52 9.56 16.34 -5.65
C GLN A 52 10.20 15.50 -4.54
N LEU A 53 9.38 14.87 -3.69
CA LEU A 53 9.87 14.03 -2.60
C LEU A 53 10.72 12.85 -3.11
N LEU A 54 10.29 12.19 -4.18
CA LEU A 54 11.04 11.08 -4.78
C LEU A 54 12.37 11.56 -5.39
N SER A 55 12.39 12.72 -6.05
CA SER A 55 13.62 13.34 -6.54
C SER A 55 14.59 13.65 -5.40
N ASP A 56 14.11 14.28 -4.33
CA ASP A 56 14.95 14.61 -3.17
C ASP A 56 15.52 13.34 -2.51
N MET A 57 14.71 12.29 -2.37
CA MET A 57 15.14 11.00 -1.83
C MET A 57 16.17 10.29 -2.71
N LEU A 58 16.08 10.46 -4.03
CA LEU A 58 17.07 9.91 -4.94
C LEU A 58 18.40 10.69 -4.82
N ASP A 59 18.33 12.01 -4.81
CA ASP A 59 19.50 12.90 -4.74
C ASP A 59 20.29 12.73 -3.44
N ASN A 60 19.59 12.48 -2.33
CA ASN A 60 20.21 12.24 -1.02
C ASN A 60 20.50 10.75 -0.72
N GLY A 61 20.26 9.85 -1.68
CA GLY A 61 20.56 8.43 -1.57
C GLY A 61 19.58 7.60 -0.73
N LYS A 62 18.59 8.22 -0.05
CA LYS A 62 17.58 7.50 0.74
C LYS A 62 16.73 6.55 -0.09
N ALA A 63 16.47 6.87 -1.36
CA ALA A 63 15.74 5.99 -2.25
C ALA A 63 16.49 4.67 -2.51
N LEU A 64 17.80 4.75 -2.74
CA LEU A 64 18.64 3.56 -2.93
C LEU A 64 18.78 2.76 -1.64
N ASP A 65 18.96 3.43 -0.51
CA ASP A 65 18.98 2.79 0.81
C ASP A 65 17.70 1.99 1.08
N ALA A 66 16.54 2.58 0.80
CA ALA A 66 15.24 1.92 0.99
C ALA A 66 14.99 0.75 0.03
N LEU A 67 15.51 0.80 -1.19
CA LEU A 67 15.30 -0.25 -2.20
C LEU A 67 16.29 -1.41 -2.07
N CYS A 68 17.51 -1.15 -1.61
CA CYS A 68 18.59 -2.14 -1.61
C CYS A 68 18.81 -2.81 -0.25
N ASN A 69 18.14 -2.35 0.81
CA ASN A 69 18.27 -2.90 2.15
C ASN A 69 16.92 -3.40 2.68
N TYR A 70 16.94 -4.51 3.40
CA TYR A 70 15.78 -4.98 4.14
C TYR A 70 15.67 -4.22 5.46
N ASP A 71 14.45 -3.78 5.78
CA ASP A 71 14.09 -3.36 7.13
C ASP A 71 13.93 -4.59 8.05
N GLY A 72 13.92 -4.34 9.35
CA GLY A 72 13.60 -5.38 10.32
C GLY A 72 12.19 -5.96 10.11
N PRO A 73 11.87 -7.12 10.69
CA PRO A 73 10.55 -7.75 10.52
C PRO A 73 9.35 -6.88 10.96
N GLN A 74 9.60 -5.87 11.81
CA GLN A 74 8.61 -4.90 12.28
C GLN A 74 8.51 -3.65 11.38
N GLY A 75 9.33 -3.55 10.32
CA GLY A 75 9.46 -2.37 9.47
C GLY A 75 10.65 -1.47 9.85
N LYS A 76 10.74 -0.30 9.19
CA LYS A 76 11.82 0.67 9.38
C LYS A 76 11.75 1.34 10.75
N SER A 77 12.79 1.19 11.58
CA SER A 77 12.82 1.75 12.94
C SER A 77 12.61 3.26 13.00
N GLU A 78 13.10 3.99 11.99
CA GLU A 78 12.89 5.44 11.86
C GLU A 78 11.41 5.78 11.70
N LEU A 79 10.68 5.03 10.86
CA LEU A 79 9.25 5.24 10.65
C LEU A 79 8.44 4.98 11.92
N LEU A 80 8.74 3.89 12.63
CA LEU A 80 8.05 3.55 13.90
C LEU A 80 8.23 4.65 14.95
N SER A 81 9.46 5.19 15.05
CA SER A 81 9.78 6.28 15.98
C SER A 81 9.05 7.57 15.63
N LEU A 82 9.03 7.94 14.35
CA LEU A 82 8.33 9.15 13.89
C LEU A 82 6.82 9.05 14.05
N LEU A 83 6.23 7.88 13.78
CA LEU A 83 4.79 7.66 13.96
C LEU A 83 4.37 7.70 15.43
N ALA A 84 5.13 7.05 16.32
CA ALA A 84 4.84 7.08 17.75
C ALA A 84 4.89 8.51 18.32
N ASN A 85 5.85 9.32 17.86
CA ASN A 85 5.95 10.73 18.25
C ASN A 85 4.79 11.56 17.68
N MET A 86 4.48 11.42 16.38
CA MET A 86 3.36 12.14 15.76
C MET A 86 2.04 11.85 16.49
N LEU A 87 1.73 10.59 16.77
CA LEU A 87 0.48 10.21 17.42
C LEU A 87 0.44 10.67 18.90
N ARG A 88 1.59 10.73 19.57
CA ARG A 88 1.71 11.39 20.88
C ARG A 88 1.39 12.87 20.81
N ASP A 89 2.00 13.57 19.87
CA ASP A 89 1.89 15.03 19.78
C ASP A 89 0.50 15.47 19.31
N GLU A 90 -0.08 14.78 18.34
CA GLU A 90 -1.36 15.15 17.72
C GLU A 90 -2.57 14.65 18.52
N LEU A 91 -2.46 13.47 19.14
CA LEU A 91 -3.61 12.78 19.77
C LEU A 91 -3.43 12.54 21.27
N GLY A 92 -2.25 12.83 21.84
CA GLY A 92 -1.95 12.61 23.25
C GLY A 92 -1.85 11.14 23.64
N TRP A 93 -1.62 10.24 22.68
CA TRP A 93 -1.59 8.79 22.93
C TRP A 93 -0.26 8.36 23.53
N GLU A 94 -0.24 7.65 24.65
CA GLU A 94 1.00 7.14 25.27
C GLU A 94 1.53 5.88 24.57
N ILE A 95 1.98 6.03 23.32
CA ILE A 95 2.51 4.94 22.49
C ILE A 95 4.01 5.12 22.20
N GLU A 96 4.72 3.99 22.12
CA GLU A 96 6.14 3.90 21.78
C GLU A 96 6.29 3.09 20.47
N PRO A 97 7.49 3.01 19.87
CA PRO A 97 7.67 2.25 18.62
C PRO A 97 7.28 0.76 18.70
N GLN A 98 7.02 0.21 19.90
CA GLN A 98 6.71 -1.19 20.13
C GLN A 98 5.21 -1.47 20.36
N ASN A 99 4.36 -0.44 20.53
CA ASN A 99 2.97 -0.60 20.99
C ASN A 99 2.02 0.43 20.42
#